data_AF-Q2C379-F1
#
_entry.id   AF-Q2C379-F1
#
_cell.length_a   1.000
_cell.length_b   1.000
_cell.length_c   1.000
_cell.angle_alpha   90.00
_cell.angle_beta   90.00
_cell.angle_gamma   90.00
#
_symmetry.space_group_name_H-M   'P 1'
#
loop_
_entity.id
_entity.type
_entity.pdbx_description
1 polymer ?
#
loop_
_entity_poly.entity_id
_entity_poly.type
_entity_poly.pdbx_seq_one_letter_code
_entity_poly.pdbx_strand_id
1 'polypeptide(L)' 'MDIVVALTNGKFGIVEDCITTDDIEGSCIDCWVENDTGFTYEKAVVAYCL' A
#
# COMPACT_ATOMS: atom_id res chain seq x y z
N MET A 1 -6.16 6.80 -10.02
CA MET A 1 -4.93 6.19 -10.60
C MET A 1 -4.53 5.06 -9.70
N ASP A 2 -4.04 3.95 -10.25
CA ASP A 2 -3.59 2.85 -9.40
C ASP A 2 -2.10 3.01 -9.11
N ILE A 3 -1.71 2.85 -7.85
CA ILE A 3 -0.32 3.01 -7.41
C ILE A 3 0.15 1.78 -6.66
N VAL A 4 1.45 1.50 -6.77
CA VAL A 4 2.14 0.50 -5.97
C VAL A 4 2.89 1.22 -4.87
N VAL A 5 2.70 0.79 -3.62
CA VAL A 5 3.35 1.36 -2.44
C VAL A 5 4.16 0.30 -1.70
N ALA A 6 5.33 0.68 -1.19
CA ALA A 6 6.06 -0.16 -0.25
C ALA A 6 5.41 -0.07 1.13
N LEU A 7 5.29 -1.20 1.82
CA LEU A 7 4.65 -1.30 3.14
C LEU A 7 5.69 -1.59 4.22
N THR A 8 5.44 -1.14 5.44
CA THR A 8 6.35 -1.33 6.60
C THR A 8 6.53 -2.80 6.99
N ASN A 9 5.65 -3.69 6.53
CA ASN A 9 5.74 -5.14 6.72
C ASN A 9 6.65 -5.84 5.69
N GLY A 10 7.35 -5.08 4.84
CA GLY A 10 8.27 -5.60 3.82
C GLY A 10 7.60 -6.11 2.55
N LYS A 11 6.29 -5.87 2.39
CA LYS A 11 5.52 -6.21 1.18
C LYS A 11 5.22 -4.98 0.33
N PHE A 12 4.62 -5.21 -0.83
CA PHE A 12 4.03 -4.16 -1.66
C PHE A 12 2.50 -4.23 -1.60
N GLY A 13 1.87 -3.05 -1.58
CA GLY A 13 0.43 -2.87 -1.67
C GLY A 13 0.04 -2.19 -2.98
N ILE A 14 -1.12 -2.53 -3.52
CA ILE A 14 -1.75 -1.83 -4.65
C ILE A 14 -2.91 -1.00 -4.11
N VAL A 15 -2.85 0.31 -4.32
CA VAL A 15 -3.91 1.25 -3.96
C VAL A 15 -4.67 1.59 -5.24
N GLU A 16 -5.92 1.15 -5.31
CA GLU A 16 -6.82 1.46 -6.42
C GLU A 16 -7.47 2.83 -6.22
N ASP A 17 -7.80 3.50 -7.32
CA ASP A 17 -8.51 4.80 -7.31
C ASP A 17 -7.85 5.89 -6.45
N CYS A 18 -6.52 5.83 -6.32
CA CYS A 18 -5.76 6.84 -5.59
C CYS A 18 -5.93 8.22 -6.27
N ILE A 19 -6.35 9.20 -5.46
CA ILE A 19 -6.65 10.57 -5.89
C ILE A 19 -5.38 11.43 -5.90
N THR A 20 -4.52 11.28 -4.89
CA THR A 20 -3.23 11.96 -4.76
C THR A 20 -2.23 11.06 -4.04
N THR A 21 -0.95 11.21 -4.38
CA THR A 21 0.18 10.56 -3.70
C THR A 21 0.78 11.43 -2.60
N ASP A 22 0.26 12.64 -2.39
CA ASP A 22 0.78 13.58 -1.39
C ASP A 22 0.62 12.99 0.02
N ASP A 23 1.71 12.97 0.80
CA ASP A 23 1.77 12.54 2.20
C ASP A 23 1.24 11.13 2.51
N ILE A 24 1.30 10.21 1.53
CA ILE A 24 0.90 8.81 1.76
C ILE A 24 1.93 8.04 2.60
N GLU A 25 3.19 8.46 2.61
CA GLU A 25 4.26 7.81 3.40
C GLU A 25 3.94 7.86 4.90
N GLY A 26 4.07 6.72 5.58
CA GLY A 26 3.72 6.59 7.00
C GLY A 26 2.22 6.55 7.29
N SER A 27 1.36 6.79 6.31
CA SER A 27 -0.09 6.70 6.46
C SER A 27 -0.56 5.25 6.44
N CYS A 28 -1.61 4.98 7.23
CA CYS A 28 -2.32 3.70 7.21
C CYS A 28 -3.42 3.76 6.15
N ILE A 29 -3.33 2.89 5.15
CA ILE A 29 -4.20 2.88 3.97
C ILE A 29 -4.85 1.51 3.78
N ASP A 30 -5.99 1.49 3.11
CA ASP A 30 -6.61 0.26 2.61
C ASP A 30 -6.01 -0.08 1.23
N CYS A 31 -5.46 -1.28 1.06
CA CYS A 31 -4.79 -1.69 -0.19
C CYS A 31 -4.84 -3.20 -0.40
N TRP A 32 -4.60 -3.64 -1.64
CA TRP A 32 -4.41 -5.06 -1.97
C TRP A 32 -2.96 -5.47 -1.71
N VAL A 33 -2.77 -6.47 -0.87
CA VAL A 33 -1.45 -6.99 -0.49
C VAL A 33 -1.31 -8.43 -0.96
N GLU A 34 -0.17 -8.74 -1.61
CA GLU A 34 0.14 -10.10 -2.05
C GLU A 34 0.41 -11.03 -0.85
N ASN A 35 -0.12 -12.24 -0.93
CA ASN A 35 0.07 -13.33 0.02
C ASN A 35 0.21 -14.67 -0.71
N ASP A 36 0.50 -15.74 0.04
CA ASP A 36 0.75 -17.08 -0.53
C ASP A 36 -0.41 -17.66 -1.36
N THR A 37 -1.62 -17.10 -1.22
CA THR A 37 -2.85 -17.55 -1.88
C THR A 37 -3.36 -16.58 -2.95
N GLY A 38 -2.70 -15.44 -3.18
CA GLY A 38 -3.11 -14.40 -4.12
C GLY A 38 -3.04 -13.01 -3.49
N PHE A 39 -4.15 -12.27 -3.50
CA PHE A 39 -4.22 -10.93 -2.94
C PHE A 39 -5.30 -10.85 -1.86
N THR A 40 -5.00 -10.14 -0.77
CA THR A 40 -5.95 -9.79 0.29
C THR A 40 -6.11 -8.30 0.39
N TYR A 41 -7.34 -7.84 0.55
CA TYR A 41 -7.63 -6.44 0.84
C TYR A 41 -7.49 -6.19 2.34
N GLU A 42 -6.51 -5.38 2.73
CA GLU A 42 -6.21 -5.13 4.14
C GLU A 42 -5.68 -3.71 4.38
N LYS A 43 -5.65 -3.31 5.65
CA LYS A 43 -5.03 -2.07 6.09
C LYS A 43 -3.55 -2.27 6.32
N ALA A 44 -2.73 -1.44 5.69
CA ALA A 44 -1.29 -1.47 5.85
C ALA A 44 -0.69 -0.06 5.92
N VAL A 45 0.48 0.05 6.54
CA VAL A 45 1.20 1.32 6.68
C VAL A 45 2.25 1.44 5.58
N VAL A 46 2.20 2.52 4.82
CA VAL A 46 3.18 2.81 3.77
C VAL A 46 4.53 3.14 4.40
N ALA A 47 5.59 2.52 3.87
CA ALA A 47 6.96 2.77 4.31
C ALA A 47 7.43 4.17 3.87
N TYR A 48 8.28 4.79 4.68
CA TYR A 48 8.99 6.00 4.28
C TYR A 48 10.12 5.67 3.31
N CYS A 49 10.27 6.45 2.24
CA CYS A 49 11.49 6.43 1.46
C CYS A 49 12.58 7.20 2.23
N LEU A 50 13.54 6.47 2.82
CA LEU A 50 14.74 7.05 3.43
C LEU A 50 15.80 7.42 2.38
#